data_AF-A0A4R1MT88-F1
#
_entry.id   AF-A0A4R1MT88-F1
#
_cell.length_a   1.000
_cell.length_b   1.000
_cell.length_c   1.000
_cell.angle_alpha   90.00
_cell.angle_beta   90.00
_cell.angle_gamma   90.00
#
_symmetry.space_group_name_H-M   'P 1'
#
loop_
_entity.id
_entity.type
_entity.pdbx_description
1 polymer ?
#
loop_
_entity_poly.entity_id
_entity_poly.type
_entity_poly.pdbx_seq_one_letter_code
_entity_poly.pdbx_strand_id
1 'polypeptide(L)' 'MSHSKRKTPITAMTTAVSEAWKKAKWHRRHRREERARLKVEAEGYVPRSHREHSSPWTMEKDGKLYLGSEADPKEMRK' A
#
# COMPACT_ATOMS: atom_id res chain seq x y z
N MET A 1 -20.13 20.96 16.69
CA MET A 1 -20.33 19.48 16.58
C MET A 1 -20.11 18.95 15.16
N SER A 2 -20.13 19.79 14.11
CA SER A 2 -20.02 19.43 12.69
C SER A 2 -18.60 19.19 12.14
N HIS A 3 -17.53 19.44 12.91
CA HIS A 3 -16.15 19.45 12.39
C HIS A 3 -15.16 18.50 13.11
N SER A 4 -15.66 17.53 13.89
CA SER A 4 -14.75 16.57 14.56
C SER A 4 -14.21 15.53 13.59
N LYS A 5 -13.00 15.79 13.05
CA LYS A 5 -12.25 14.86 12.18
C LYS A 5 -11.97 13.49 12.81
N ARG A 6 -12.12 13.37 14.13
CA ARG A 6 -11.89 12.12 14.89
C ARG A 6 -13.02 11.10 14.72
N LYS A 7 -14.24 11.56 14.42
CA LYS A 7 -15.40 10.69 14.14
C LYS A 7 -15.70 10.55 12.65
N THR A 8 -15.09 11.37 11.81
CA THR A 8 -15.29 11.33 10.36
C THR A 8 -14.62 10.08 9.78
N PRO A 9 -15.36 9.22 9.05
CA PRO A 9 -14.76 8.07 8.39
C PRO A 9 -13.79 8.50 7.29
N ILE A 10 -12.77 7.67 7.08
CA ILE A 10 -11.72 7.88 6.09
C ILE A 10 -11.87 6.78 5.05
N THR A 11 -11.96 7.15 3.77
CA THR A 11 -11.93 6.20 2.66
C THR A 11 -10.71 6.45 1.77
N ALA A 12 -10.35 5.46 0.95
CA ALA A 12 -9.27 5.61 -0.01
C ALA A 12 -9.74 6.46 -1.20
N MET A 13 -8.92 7.40 -1.67
CA MET A 13 -9.19 8.19 -2.88
C MET A 13 -8.71 7.42 -4.12
N THR A 14 -9.26 6.23 -4.33
CA THR A 14 -8.79 5.33 -5.38
C THR A 14 -9.96 4.78 -6.20
N THR A 15 -9.79 4.81 -7.51
CA THR A 15 -10.67 4.12 -8.46
C THR A 15 -10.24 2.67 -8.69
N ALA A 16 -9.11 2.26 -8.12
CA ALA A 16 -8.57 0.92 -8.32
C ALA A 16 -9.34 -0.11 -7.50
N VAL A 17 -9.88 -1.11 -8.19
CA VAL A 17 -10.59 -2.23 -7.56
C VAL A 17 -9.64 -3.02 -6.64
N SER A 18 -8.40 -3.27 -7.09
CA SER A 18 -7.44 -4.11 -6.36
C SER A 18 -5.99 -3.75 -6.68
N GLU A 19 -5.11 -3.92 -5.69
CA GLU A 19 -3.65 -3.83 -5.87
C GLU A 19 -2.99 -5.21 -5.96
N ALA A 20 -3.77 -6.30 -5.92
CA ALA A 20 -3.24 -7.65 -5.84
C ALA A 20 -2.28 -7.95 -7.00
N TRP A 21 -2.61 -7.48 -8.21
CA TRP A 21 -1.77 -7.68 -9.38
C TRP A 21 -0.45 -6.92 -9.31
N LYS A 22 -0.48 -5.63 -8.92
CA LYS A 22 0.75 -4.84 -8.68
C LYS A 22 1.61 -5.51 -7.61
N LYS A 23 0.99 -5.98 -6.52
CA LYS A 23 1.65 -6.72 -5.44
C LYS A 23 2.33 -8.00 -5.92
N ALA A 24 1.62 -8.78 -6.74
CA ALA A 24 2.19 -9.96 -7.34
C ALA A 24 3.38 -9.62 -8.25
N LYS A 25 3.28 -8.59 -9.09
CA LYS A 25 4.34 -8.18 -10.02
C LYS A 25 5.62 -7.79 -9.28
N TRP A 26 5.53 -6.93 -8.27
CA TRP A 26 6.73 -6.50 -7.55
C TRP A 26 7.32 -7.60 -6.67
N HIS A 27 6.50 -8.44 -6.02
CA HIS A 27 7.00 -9.61 -5.29
C HIS A 27 7.75 -10.59 -6.20
N ARG A 28 7.25 -10.81 -7.43
CA ARG A 28 7.94 -11.65 -8.42
C ARG A 28 9.30 -11.06 -8.79
N ARG A 29 9.37 -9.73 -8.99
CA ARG A 29 10.61 -9.01 -9.30
C ARG A 29 11.62 -9.12 -8.16
N HIS A 30 11.23 -8.76 -6.93
CA HIS A 30 12.09 -8.88 -5.74
C HIS A 30 12.64 -10.31 -5.59
N ARG A 31 11.77 -11.33 -5.67
CA ARG A 31 12.19 -12.74 -5.57
C ARG A 31 13.11 -13.19 -6.70
N ARG A 32 13.06 -12.55 -7.87
CA ARG A 32 13.96 -12.87 -8.99
C ARG A 32 15.34 -12.27 -8.74
N GLU A 33 15.39 -11.01 -8.32
CA GLU A 33 16.63 -10.27 -8.08
C GLU A 33 17.38 -10.86 -6.87
N GLU A 34 16.68 -11.13 -5.76
CA GLU A 34 17.31 -11.73 -4.57
C GLU A 34 17.80 -13.16 -4.84
N ARG A 35 17.08 -13.96 -5.64
CA ARG A 35 17.56 -15.30 -6.06
C ARG A 35 18.82 -15.23 -6.91
N ALA A 36 18.96 -14.21 -7.76
CA ALA A 36 20.17 -14.04 -8.55
C ALA A 36 21.34 -13.61 -7.66
N ARG A 37 21.11 -12.67 -6.73
CA ARG A 37 22.15 -12.20 -5.80
C ARG A 37 22.62 -13.29 -4.84
N LEU A 38 21.71 -14.07 -4.27
CA LEU A 38 22.05 -15.17 -3.38
C LEU A 38 23.00 -16.19 -4.06
N LYS A 39 22.82 -16.44 -5.36
CA LYS A 39 23.71 -17.32 -6.13
C LYS A 39 25.11 -16.76 -6.36
N VAL A 40 25.25 -15.43 -6.38
CA VAL A 40 26.52 -14.74 -6.68
C VAL A 40 27.29 -14.42 -5.40
N GLU A 41 26.61 -13.88 -4.39
CA GLU A 41 27.22 -13.39 -3.15
C GLU A 41 27.40 -14.49 -2.10
N ALA A 42 26.65 -15.60 -2.19
CA ALA A 42 26.71 -16.76 -1.29
C ALA A 42 26.79 -16.37 0.20
N GLU A 43 27.94 -16.57 0.86
CA GLU A 43 28.16 -16.27 2.28
C GLU A 43 28.13 -14.76 2.59
N GLY A 44 28.42 -13.88 1.62
CA GLY A 44 28.38 -12.43 1.77
C GLY A 44 27.01 -11.80 1.50
N TYR A 45 25.98 -12.62 1.28
CA TYR A 45 24.66 -12.14 0.90
C TYR A 45 23.97 -11.35 2.03
N VAL A 46 23.60 -10.12 1.72
CA VAL A 46 22.74 -9.29 2.59
C VAL A 46 21.39 -9.05 1.90
N PRO A 47 20.28 -9.45 2.55
CA PRO A 47 18.94 -9.22 2.03
C PRO A 47 18.66 -7.73 1.84
N ARG A 48 18.10 -7.38 0.69
CA ARG A 48 17.66 -6.01 0.43
C ARG A 48 16.27 -5.75 0.95
N SER A 49 15.97 -4.48 1.20
CA SER A 49 14.61 -4.10 1.55
C SER A 49 13.70 -4.33 0.36
N HIS A 50 12.56 -4.97 0.58
CA HIS A 50 11.53 -5.11 -0.44
C HIS A 50 11.05 -3.77 -1.03
N ARG A 51 11.28 -2.66 -0.29
CA ARG A 51 10.97 -1.29 -0.73
C ARG A 51 11.86 -0.80 -1.87
N GLU A 52 12.99 -1.45 -2.14
CA GLU A 52 13.83 -1.15 -3.31
C GLU A 52 13.10 -1.46 -4.64
N HIS A 53 12.13 -2.38 -4.63
CA HIS A 53 11.39 -2.77 -5.84
C HIS A 53 9.94 -2.25 -5.86
N SER A 54 9.49 -1.61 -4.78
CA SER A 54 8.13 -1.06 -4.70
C SER A 54 8.06 0.13 -3.76
N SER A 55 7.44 1.22 -4.21
CA SER A 55 7.07 2.35 -3.37
C SER A 55 5.56 2.31 -3.07
N PRO A 56 5.14 2.30 -1.79
CA PRO A 56 3.73 2.39 -1.41
C PRO A 56 3.02 3.63 -1.99
N TRP A 57 3.75 4.74 -2.11
CA TRP A 57 3.26 6.02 -2.65
C TRP A 57 3.00 5.99 -4.16
N THR A 58 3.48 4.96 -4.86
CA THR A 58 3.23 4.77 -6.31
C THR A 58 2.14 3.73 -6.57
N MET A 59 1.54 3.18 -5.51
CA MET A 59 0.47 2.21 -5.65
C MET A 59 -0.85 2.89 -5.98
N GLU A 60 -1.77 2.10 -6.52
CA GLU A 60 -3.02 2.59 -7.08
C GLU A 60 -4.01 3.03 -6.00
N LYS A 61 -3.92 2.47 -4.79
CA LYS A 61 -4.72 2.85 -3.62
C LYS A 61 -4.00 3.85 -2.74
N ASP A 62 -3.14 4.68 -3.32
CA ASP A 62 -2.58 5.82 -2.60
C ASP A 62 -3.64 6.92 -2.43
N GLY A 63 -3.55 7.65 -1.32
CA GLY A 63 -4.49 8.71 -0.99
C GLY A 63 -5.65 8.29 -0.09
N LYS A 64 -5.94 9.14 0.89
CA LYS A 64 -7.06 9.00 1.83
C LYS A 64 -7.87 10.29 1.82
N LEU A 65 -9.19 10.17 1.82
CA LEU A 65 -10.11 11.29 1.92
C LEU A 65 -11.02 11.13 3.14
N TYR A 66 -11.31 12.25 3.79
CA TYR A 66 -12.36 12.32 4.79
C TYR A 66 -13.69 12.49 4.08
N LEU A 67 -14.65 11.61 4.35
CA LEU A 67 -15.99 11.68 3.73
C LEU A 67 -16.82 12.89 4.20
N GLY A 68 -16.43 13.52 5.32
CA GLY A 68 -17.07 14.75 5.80
C GLY A 68 -18.57 14.56 6.06
N SER A 69 -19.37 15.51 5.56
CA SER A 69 -20.84 15.51 5.65
C SER A 69 -21.53 14.55 4.69
N GLU A 70 -20.81 13.96 3.74
CA GLU A 70 -21.35 12.99 2.78
C GLU A 70 -21.30 11.55 3.30
N ALA A 71 -20.74 11.34 4.50
CA ALA A 71 -20.69 10.03 5.13
C ALA A 71 -22.07 9.57 5.60
N ASP A 72 -22.47 8.34 5.23
CA ASP A 72 -23.64 7.68 5.82
C ASP A 72 -23.46 7.57 7.35
N PRO A 73 -24.47 7.93 8.17
CA PRO A 73 -24.43 7.76 9.62
C PRO A 73 -24.01 6.36 10.10
N LYS A 74 -24.22 5.30 9.31
CA LYS A 74 -23.78 3.93 9.60
C LYS A 74 -22.26 3.74 9.53
N GLU A 75 -21.59 4.50 8.66
CA GLU A 75 -20.14 4.51 8.50
C GLU A 75 -19.44 5.40 9.54
N MET A 76 -20.20 6.27 10.22
CA MET A 76 -19.67 7.09 11.31
C MET A 76 -19.46 6.25 12.59
N ARG A 77 -18.30 6.41 13.21
CA ARG A 77 -18.01 5.78 14.50
C ARG A 77 -18.92 6.38 15.59
N LYS A 78 -19.72 5.52 16.24
CA LYS A 78 -20.58 5.89 17.39
C LYS A 78 -19.77 6.60 18.48
#